data_AF-A0A951SES3-F1
#
_entry.id   AF-A0A951SES3-F1
#
_cell.length_a   1.000
_cell.length_b   1.000
_cell.length_c   1.000
_cell.angle_alpha   90.00
_cell.angle_beta   90.00
_cell.angle_gamma   90.00
#
_symmetry.space_group_name_H-M   'P 1'
#
loop_
_entity.id
_entity.type
_entity.pdbx_description
1 polymer ?
#
loop_
_entity_poly.entity_id
_entity_poly.type
_entity_poly.pdbx_seq_one_letter_code
_entity_poly.pdbx_strand_id
1 'polypeptide(L)' 'EFVGWAASKFHGHSRNTKPNGILYLKGGNLEPELKQLPKRWVKHVFPLSTWFEEDFFETKSLVHLY' A
#
# COMPACT_ATOMS: atom_id res chain seq x y z
N GLU A 1 -5.49 13.73 -0.58
CA GLU A 1 -5.22 14.39 -1.88
C GLU A 1 -4.52 13.44 -2.88
N PHE A 2 -3.32 12.94 -2.58
CA PHE A 2 -2.54 12.09 -3.50
C PHE A 2 -3.25 10.79 -3.95
N VAL A 3 -3.84 10.02 -3.02
CA VAL A 3 -4.52 8.75 -3.36
C VAL A 3 -5.65 8.96 -4.36
N GLY A 4 -6.44 10.03 -4.20
CA GLY A 4 -7.53 10.37 -5.13
C GLY A 4 -7.02 10.81 -6.50
N TRP A 5 -5.96 11.62 -6.53
CA TRP A 5 -5.31 12.01 -7.78
C TRP A 5 -4.74 10.81 -8.53
N ALA A 6 -4.00 9.93 -7.85
CA ALA A 6 -3.43 8.73 -8.46
C ALA A 6 -4.53 7.78 -8.97
N ALA A 7 -5.61 7.58 -8.20
CA ALA A 7 -6.75 6.76 -8.59
C ALA A 7 -7.34 7.16 -9.96
N SER A 8 -7.40 8.47 -10.21
CA SER A 8 -7.94 9.01 -11.48
C SER A 8 -7.09 8.64 -12.71
N LYS A 9 -5.88 8.11 -12.50
CA LYS A 9 -4.95 7.70 -13.54
C LYS A 9 -4.90 6.19 -13.74
N PHE A 10 -5.63 5.41 -12.94
CA PHE A 10 -5.64 3.97 -13.11
C PHE A 10 -6.41 3.58 -14.36
N HIS A 11 -5.87 2.63 -15.11
CA HIS A 11 -6.63 1.98 -16.16
C HIS A 11 -7.70 1.09 -15.54
N GLY A 12 -8.90 1.08 -16.14
CA GLY A 12 -10.01 0.24 -15.69
C GLY A 12 -9.77 -1.26 -15.84
N HIS A 13 -8.86 -1.66 -16.73
CA HIS A 13 -8.43 -3.05 -16.90
C HIS A 13 -7.06 -3.27 -16.25
N SER A 14 -7.00 -4.21 -15.30
CA SER A 14 -5.73 -4.72 -14.77
C SER A 14 -5.20 -5.81 -15.67
N ARG A 15 -3.91 -5.75 -16.04
CA ARG A 15 -3.23 -6.76 -16.88
C ARG A 15 -2.33 -7.70 -16.09
N ASN A 16 -2.08 -7.39 -14.82
CA ASN A 16 -1.20 -8.13 -13.93
C ASN A 16 -2.01 -8.97 -12.94
N THR A 17 -1.35 -9.94 -12.31
CA THR A 17 -1.93 -10.78 -11.25
C THR A 17 -2.44 -9.96 -10.06
N LYS A 18 -1.83 -8.79 -9.81
CA LYS A 18 -2.29 -7.83 -8.82
C LYS A 18 -3.08 -6.70 -9.49
N PRO A 19 -4.14 -6.19 -8.84
CA PRO A 19 -4.92 -5.08 -9.37
C PRO A 19 -4.09 -3.80 -9.49
N ASN A 20 -4.44 -2.97 -10.47
CA ASN A 20 -3.90 -1.61 -10.60
C ASN A 20 -4.16 -0.85 -9.29
N GLY A 21 -3.13 -0.18 -8.80
CA GLY A 21 -3.18 0.47 -7.51
C GLY A 21 -1.90 1.21 -7.19
N ILE A 22 -1.79 1.67 -5.95
CA ILE A 22 -0.62 2.35 -5.41
C ILE A 22 0.14 1.38 -4.53
N LEU A 23 1.46 1.31 -4.72
CA LEU A 23 2.38 0.63 -3.82
C LEU A 23 3.18 1.68 -3.06
N TYR A 24 3.10 1.65 -1.73
CA TYR A 24 3.91 2.49 -0.85
C TYR A 24 4.89 1.66 -0.06
N LEU A 25 6.10 2.16 0.07
CA LEU A 25 6.99 1.77 1.16
C LEU A 25 6.72 2.69 2.35
N LYS A 26 6.29 2.11 3.46
CA LYS A 26 5.99 2.86 4.70
C LYS A 26 6.64 2.17 5.89
N GLY A 27 6.88 2.91 6.96
CA GLY A 27 7.36 2.35 8.22
C GLY A 27 6.68 2.98 9.42
N GLY A 28 6.82 2.34 10.58
CA GLY A 28 6.18 2.77 11.83
C GLY A 28 4.72 2.34 11.93
N ASN A 29 3.94 3.02 12.79
CA ASN A 29 2.56 2.65 13.04
C ASN A 29 1.61 3.12 11.93
N LEU A 30 1.20 2.19 11.06
CA LEU A 30 0.34 2.48 9.90
C LEU A 30 -1.16 2.46 10.24
N GLU A 31 -1.56 1.88 11.38
CA GLU A 31 -2.97 1.79 11.81
C GLU A 31 -3.77 3.09 11.68
N PRO A 32 -3.31 4.24 12.22
CA PRO A 32 -4.09 5.49 12.15
C PRO A 32 -4.21 6.01 10.71
N GLU A 33 -3.15 5.96 9.91
CA GLU A 33 -3.18 6.39 8.50
C GLU A 33 -4.17 5.52 7.71
N LEU A 34 -4.10 4.20 7.92
CA LEU A 34 -4.91 3.24 7.20
C LEU A 34 -6.39 3.27 7.63
N LYS A 35 -6.72 3.71 8.85
CA LYS A 35 -8.10 3.90 9.32
C LYS A 35 -8.77 5.14 8.74
N GLN A 36 -7.99 6.15 8.37
CA GLN A 36 -8.50 7.39 7.75
C GLN A 36 -8.77 7.24 6.24
N LEU A 37 -8.31 6.16 5.61
CA LEU A 37 -8.57 5.91 4.20
C LEU A 37 -10.06 5.64 3.95
N PRO A 38 -10.64 6.13 2.84
CA PRO A 38 -12.03 5.87 2.50
C PRO A 38 -12.30 4.36 2.36
N LYS A 39 -13.42 3.87 2.89
CA LYS A 39 -13.79 2.44 2.92
C LYS A 39 -13.79 1.73 1.57
N ARG A 40 -13.89 2.46 0.46
CA ARG A 40 -13.84 1.91 -0.90
C ARG A 40 -12.47 1.35 -1.29
N TRP A 41 -11.41 1.78 -0.60
CA TRP A 41 -10.06 1.33 -0.86
C TRP A 41 -9.80 0.01 -0.16
N VAL A 42 -9.36 -0.98 -0.93
CA VAL A 42 -8.84 -2.21 -0.36
C VAL A 42 -7.35 -1.99 -0.08
N LYS A 43 -6.91 -2.46 1.08
CA LYS A 43 -5.52 -2.32 1.52
C LYS A 43 -4.93 -3.67 1.89
N HIS A 44 -3.75 -3.96 1.38
CA HIS A 44 -2.91 -5.06 1.86
C HIS A 44 -1.61 -4.50 2.40
N VAL A 45 -1.21 -4.97 3.58
CA VAL A 45 0.05 -4.61 4.23
C VAL A 45 0.93 -5.83 4.27
N PHE A 46 2.16 -5.68 3.81
CA PHE A 46 3.15 -6.73 3.69
C PHE A 46 4.39 -6.33 4.49
N PRO A 47 4.64 -6.93 5.67
CA PRO A 47 5.83 -6.64 6.47
C PRO A 47 7.09 -7.03 5.70
N LEU A 48 8.02 -6.09 5.53
CA LEU A 48 9.24 -6.35 4.76
C LEU A 48 10.24 -7.24 5.49
N SER A 49 10.12 -7.33 6.81
CA SER A 49 10.83 -8.29 7.65
C SER A 49 10.59 -9.76 7.25
N THR A 50 9.55 -10.05 6.46
CA THR A 50 9.33 -11.42 5.93
C THR A 50 10.24 -11.77 4.75
N TRP A 51 10.87 -10.77 4.11
CA TRP A 51 11.79 -10.96 2.98
C TRP A 51 13.21 -10.50 3.27
N PHE A 52 13.40 -9.56 4.19
CA PHE A 52 14.69 -8.96 4.50
C PHE A 52 14.98 -9.06 5.99
N GLU A 53 16.17 -9.54 6.33
CA GLU A 53 16.61 -9.77 7.72
C GLU A 53 17.28 -8.53 8.37
N GLU A 54 17.49 -7.45 7.61
CA GLU A 54 18.17 -6.26 8.13
C GLU A 54 17.26 -5.45 9.08
N ASP A 55 17.83 -4.94 10.18
CA ASP A 55 17.15 -4.13 11.20
C ASP A 55 16.33 -2.96 10.62
N PHE A 56 16.80 -2.38 9.51
CA PHE A 56 16.10 -1.32 8.80
C PHE A 56 14.67 -1.72 8.39
N PHE A 57 14.47 -2.99 8.01
CA PHE A 57 13.22 -3.53 7.48
C PHE A 57 12.27 -4.09 8.55
N GLU A 58 12.71 -4.28 9.79
CA GLU A 58 11.85 -4.74 10.89
C GLU A 58 10.58 -3.89 11.04
N THR A 59 10.72 -2.58 10.84
CA THR A 59 9.63 -1.61 10.97
C THR A 59 9.02 -1.19 9.63
N LYS A 60 9.50 -1.74 8.51
CA LYS A 60 9.06 -1.35 7.16
C LYS A 60 8.02 -2.33 6.64
N SER A 61 7.08 -1.80 5.90
CA SER A 61 6.03 -2.57 5.25
C SER A 61 5.71 -1.97 3.89
N LEU A 62 5.41 -2.85 2.94
CA LEU A 62 4.82 -2.47 1.67
C LEU A 62 3.30 -2.40 1.85
N VAL A 63 2.70 -1.28 1.48
CA VAL A 63 1.25 -1.08 1.50
C VAL A 63 0.75 -1.01 0.06
N HIS A 64 -0.17 -1.90 -0.28
CA HIS A 64 -0.87 -1.88 -1.57
C HIS A 64 -2.29 -1.35 -1.39
N LEU A 65 -2.61 -0.26 -2.07
CA LEU A 65 -3.96 0.31 -2.13
C LEU A 65 -4.53 0.15 -3.54
N TYR A 66 -5.74 -0.40 -3.66
CA TYR A 66 -6.44 -0.56 -4.94
C TYR A 66 -7.96 -0.47 -4.78
#